data_AF-A0A8C9NJE6-F1
#
_entry.id   AF-A0A8C9NJE6-F1
#
_cell.length_a   1.000
_cell.length_b   1.000
_cell.length_c   1.000
_cell.angle_alpha   90.00
_cell.angle_beta   90.00
_cell.angle_gamma   90.00
#
_symmetry.space_group_name_H-M   'P 1'
#
loop_
_entity.id
_entity.type
_entity.pdbx_description
1 polymer ?
#
loop_
_entity_poly.entity_id
_entity_poly.type
_entity_poly.pdbx_seq_one_letter_code
_entity_poly.pdbx_strand_id
1 'polypeptide(L)'
;MVTACTPPTADTLSGLGSPVVIPTPACQPGRQKGGGTPKPLKHFEPRLGAVSRHRAAEEVRADFQRRVPYSYLQRAYIQLNKLEEAANAAHTFFMANPEHMEIQQDLENYKTTSGKVSLVDHEARQHMEDYSAGVRHYDREEYGLAIEFLERALQGYYSEDEDCQLMCEGPQRFEEHEHLDYKAGLYEAIADHYLQVLACKHDCVRELATRSGRISPIENFLPLHYDYLQFAYYRVGDYVKALECAKSYLLFHPDDEDVLENAGYYEGLLEGAVDPATIKPRKEARTLLRRHKLESHLLRVAAAGLGFAYTEPVTPACAGPAPSQCKQDQGTFSRIVLCLSSGGPLLYSDVKFVYNSQQLNGTQRVLLDNVISEEQCRELHRVASGIMLAGDGYRGKTSPHTPNERFEGATVLKALKYGYEGRVPLKSARLFYDISEKARRIVQSYFQLNSTLYFSYTHLVCRTALSGQQERRNDLSHPIHADNCLLDPEANECWKEPPAYTFRDYSALLYMNADFEGGEFIFTEMDAKTVTASIKPKCGRMISFSSGGENPHGVKAVTKGQRCAVALWFTLDPLYRELERIQADEVIAMLDQEHLGPSEMNINPKDEL
;
A
#
# COMPACT_ATOMS: atom_id res chain seq x y z
N MET A 1 -22.91 -64.93 -17.39
CA MET A 1 -23.56 -65.78 -18.41
C MET A 1 -24.18 -64.86 -19.45
N VAL A 2 -23.87 -65.14 -20.71
CA VAL A 2 -24.34 -64.51 -21.96
C VAL A 2 -25.89 -64.44 -21.99
N THR A 3 -26.55 -63.35 -22.37
CA THR A 3 -27.23 -63.03 -23.66
C THR A 3 -28.28 -61.94 -23.34
N ALA A 4 -28.48 -60.80 -24.01
CA ALA A 4 -28.61 -60.38 -25.43
C ALA A 4 -30.05 -60.40 -25.99
N CYS A 5 -30.44 -59.26 -26.60
CA CYS A 5 -31.48 -59.02 -27.64
C CYS A 5 -32.97 -59.04 -27.20
N THR A 6 -33.94 -58.24 -27.68
CA THR A 6 -34.12 -57.27 -28.80
C THR A 6 -35.53 -56.60 -28.67
N PRO A 7 -35.85 -55.52 -29.44
CA PRO A 7 -37.07 -54.69 -29.29
C PRO A 7 -38.19 -55.02 -30.32
N PRO A 8 -39.40 -54.44 -30.17
CA PRO A 8 -40.29 -54.21 -31.33
C PRO A 8 -40.80 -52.76 -31.40
N THR A 9 -40.53 -52.05 -32.51
CA THR A 9 -41.37 -51.74 -33.69
C THR A 9 -42.31 -50.53 -33.52
N ALA A 10 -42.14 -49.60 -34.46
CA ALA A 10 -42.98 -48.43 -34.68
C ALA A 10 -44.22 -48.80 -35.51
N ASP A 11 -45.36 -48.18 -35.19
CA ASP A 11 -46.46 -47.96 -36.13
C ASP A 11 -46.97 -46.52 -35.97
N THR A 12 -47.02 -45.84 -37.10
CA THR A 12 -47.51 -44.48 -37.35
C THR A 12 -49.04 -44.38 -37.27
N LEU A 13 -49.58 -43.29 -36.74
CA LEU A 13 -50.73 -42.56 -37.31
C LEU A 13 -50.95 -41.17 -36.64
N SER A 14 -50.89 -40.16 -37.52
CA SER A 14 -51.36 -38.76 -37.50
C SER A 14 -52.30 -38.25 -36.38
N GLY A 15 -52.01 -37.03 -35.89
CA GLY A 15 -53.00 -36.13 -35.28
C GLY A 15 -52.37 -34.98 -34.46
N LEU A 16 -52.51 -33.74 -34.95
CA LEU A 16 -52.02 -32.49 -34.33
C LEU A 16 -52.67 -32.19 -32.95
N GLY A 17 -51.87 -31.74 -31.97
CA GLY A 17 -52.37 -30.94 -30.83
C GLY A 17 -51.71 -31.19 -29.47
N SER A 18 -50.81 -30.27 -29.06
CA SER A 18 -50.37 -29.96 -27.68
C SER A 18 -49.49 -30.96 -26.90
N PRO A 19 -48.50 -30.48 -26.11
CA PRO A 19 -47.56 -31.33 -25.39
C PRO A 19 -48.22 -31.99 -24.17
N VAL A 20 -48.03 -33.31 -24.12
CA VAL A 20 -48.51 -34.25 -23.10
C VAL A 20 -47.78 -34.01 -21.77
N VAL A 21 -48.55 -33.76 -20.71
CA VAL A 21 -48.15 -33.92 -19.32
C VAL A 21 -48.23 -35.41 -18.97
N ILE A 22 -47.11 -36.01 -18.55
CA ILE A 22 -47.09 -37.34 -17.91
C ILE A 22 -46.44 -37.21 -16.52
N PRO A 23 -47.00 -37.87 -15.49
CA PRO A 23 -46.81 -37.53 -14.09
C PRO A 23 -45.58 -38.23 -13.49
N THR A 24 -44.88 -37.52 -12.59
CA THR A 24 -43.88 -38.12 -11.69
C THR A 24 -44.59 -38.96 -10.63
N PRO A 25 -44.23 -40.25 -10.43
CA PRO A 25 -44.79 -41.04 -9.35
C PRO A 25 -44.15 -40.62 -8.02
N ALA A 26 -44.99 -40.30 -7.05
CA ALA A 26 -44.61 -40.13 -5.66
C ALA A 26 -44.19 -41.48 -5.06
N CYS A 27 -43.02 -41.54 -4.43
CA CYS A 27 -42.66 -42.63 -3.51
C CYS A 27 -42.50 -42.09 -2.09
N GLN A 28 -43.43 -42.49 -1.22
CA GLN A 28 -43.31 -42.39 0.23
C GLN A 28 -42.32 -43.45 0.79
N PRO A 29 -41.77 -43.25 1.99
CA PRO A 29 -40.59 -43.96 2.47
C PRO A 29 -40.94 -45.34 3.06
N GLY A 30 -40.31 -46.39 2.52
CA GLY A 30 -40.29 -47.72 3.13
C GLY A 30 -39.13 -47.85 4.12
N ARG A 31 -39.44 -48.09 5.40
CA ARG A 31 -38.48 -48.57 6.41
C ARG A 31 -38.11 -50.03 6.11
N GLN A 32 -36.81 -50.35 6.03
CA GLN A 32 -36.19 -51.45 6.80
C GLN A 32 -34.65 -51.50 6.67
N LYS A 33 -34.00 -51.25 7.82
CA LYS A 33 -32.78 -51.86 8.41
C LYS A 33 -31.63 -52.38 7.53
N GLY A 34 -30.46 -51.74 7.69
CA GLY A 34 -29.20 -52.45 8.00
C GLY A 34 -27.98 -52.26 7.09
N GLY A 35 -27.08 -51.32 7.46
CA GLY A 35 -25.60 -51.38 7.33
C GLY A 35 -24.95 -51.26 5.94
N GLY A 36 -24.03 -50.34 5.64
CA GLY A 36 -23.45 -49.24 6.40
C GLY A 36 -22.68 -48.31 5.43
N THR A 37 -22.92 -47.01 5.54
CA THR A 37 -22.26 -45.92 4.79
C THR A 37 -21.00 -45.42 5.52
N PRO A 38 -20.05 -44.77 4.82
CA PRO A 38 -18.81 -44.27 5.42
C PRO A 38 -19.12 -43.19 6.48
N LYS A 39 -18.39 -43.23 7.60
CA LYS A 39 -18.54 -42.27 8.71
C LYS A 39 -18.12 -40.85 8.27
N PRO A 40 -18.86 -39.79 8.66
CA PRO A 40 -18.39 -38.41 8.54
C PRO A 40 -17.21 -38.15 9.49
N LEU A 41 -16.32 -37.25 9.06
CA LEU A 41 -15.21 -36.68 9.83
C LEU A 41 -15.70 -36.15 11.18
N LYS A 42 -15.05 -36.62 12.24
CA LYS A 42 -15.51 -36.50 13.64
C LYS A 42 -14.83 -35.37 14.42
N HIS A 43 -14.52 -34.24 13.77
CA HIS A 43 -13.69 -33.19 14.41
C HIS A 43 -14.26 -31.77 14.48
N PHE A 44 -15.52 -31.52 14.10
CA PHE A 44 -16.17 -30.22 14.32
C PHE A 44 -17.55 -30.36 14.96
N GLU A 45 -17.61 -30.82 16.21
CA GLU A 45 -18.80 -30.69 17.05
C GLU A 45 -18.36 -30.83 18.52
N PRO A 46 -18.03 -29.71 19.16
CA PRO A 46 -18.91 -29.34 20.26
C PRO A 46 -19.06 -27.81 20.40
N ARG A 47 -20.32 -27.34 20.41
CA ARG A 47 -20.84 -26.02 20.89
C ARG A 47 -21.51 -25.10 19.86
N LEU A 48 -21.75 -25.51 18.63
CA LEU A 48 -22.72 -24.77 17.81
C LEU A 48 -24.13 -25.18 18.28
N GLY A 49 -24.86 -24.23 18.87
CA GLY A 49 -26.25 -24.43 19.31
C GLY A 49 -27.19 -24.74 18.14
N ALA A 50 -28.49 -24.89 18.42
CA ALA A 50 -29.49 -25.09 17.37
C ALA A 50 -29.40 -23.97 16.31
N VAL A 51 -29.47 -24.34 15.03
CA VAL A 51 -29.44 -23.40 13.90
C VAL A 51 -30.53 -22.35 14.11
N SER A 52 -30.13 -21.11 14.37
CA SER A 52 -31.06 -20.01 14.54
C SER A 52 -31.90 -19.85 13.27
N ARG A 53 -33.23 -19.78 13.41
CA ARG A 53 -34.14 -19.42 12.31
C ARG A 53 -33.93 -17.98 11.83
N HIS A 54 -33.34 -17.13 12.66
CA HIS A 54 -33.06 -15.73 12.37
C HIS A 54 -31.60 -15.58 11.97
N ARG A 55 -31.38 -14.98 10.79
CA ARG A 55 -30.05 -14.56 10.36
C ARG A 55 -29.76 -13.18 10.94
N ALA A 56 -28.50 -12.95 11.33
CA ALA A 56 -28.06 -11.60 11.68
C ALA A 56 -28.31 -10.68 10.48
N ALA A 57 -28.89 -9.51 10.76
CA ALA A 57 -29.06 -8.47 9.75
C ALA A 57 -27.68 -8.02 9.25
N GLU A 58 -27.66 -7.45 8.05
CA GLU A 58 -26.44 -6.93 7.45
C GLU A 58 -25.74 -5.88 8.32
N GLU A 59 -26.52 -4.95 8.86
CA GLU A 59 -26.04 -3.92 9.78
C GLU A 59 -25.31 -4.55 10.98
N VAL A 60 -25.90 -5.61 11.55
CA VAL A 60 -25.29 -6.34 12.66
C VAL A 60 -23.99 -7.00 12.24
N ARG A 61 -23.92 -7.60 11.04
CA ARG A 61 -22.66 -8.20 10.55
C ARG A 61 -21.59 -7.14 10.30
N ALA A 62 -21.96 -6.00 9.73
CA ALA A 62 -21.06 -4.87 9.50
C ALA A 62 -20.54 -4.30 10.82
N ASP A 63 -21.37 -4.21 11.86
CA ASP A 63 -20.96 -3.78 13.19
C ASP A 63 -19.94 -4.73 13.82
N PHE A 64 -20.11 -6.04 13.64
CA PHE A 64 -19.11 -7.02 14.10
C PHE A 64 -17.82 -6.95 13.28
N GLN A 65 -17.88 -6.77 11.96
CA GLN A 65 -16.69 -6.56 11.13
C GLN A 65 -15.92 -5.29 11.51
N ARG A 66 -16.64 -4.21 11.87
CA ARG A 66 -16.06 -2.98 12.42
C ARG A 66 -15.74 -3.08 13.91
N ARG A 67 -15.92 -4.25 14.54
CA ARG A 67 -15.66 -4.49 15.97
C ARG A 67 -16.38 -3.54 16.92
N VAL A 68 -17.49 -2.93 16.49
CA VAL A 68 -18.30 -1.99 17.28
C VAL A 68 -18.68 -2.55 18.67
N PRO A 69 -18.99 -3.85 18.85
CA PRO A 69 -19.24 -4.41 20.18
C PRO A 69 -18.11 -4.14 21.21
N TYR A 70 -16.85 -4.06 20.78
CA TYR A 70 -15.73 -3.79 21.67
C TYR A 70 -15.72 -2.36 22.21
N SER A 71 -16.23 -1.38 21.45
CA SER A 71 -16.44 -0.02 21.96
C SER A 71 -17.45 0.01 23.13
N TYR A 72 -18.49 -0.82 23.07
CA TYR A 72 -19.47 -0.95 24.16
C TYR A 72 -18.87 -1.73 25.34
N LEU A 73 -18.09 -2.79 25.08
CA LEU A 73 -17.40 -3.56 26.11
C LEU A 73 -16.39 -2.70 26.89
N GLN A 74 -15.63 -1.84 26.22
CA GLN A 74 -14.72 -0.88 26.86
C GLN A 74 -15.49 -0.06 27.91
N ARG A 75 -16.62 0.56 27.52
CA ARG A 75 -17.44 1.37 28.44
C ARG A 75 -17.97 0.56 29.61
N ALA A 76 -18.41 -0.67 29.37
CA ALA A 76 -18.86 -1.57 30.43
C ALA A 76 -17.73 -1.93 31.41
N TYR A 77 -16.53 -2.24 30.91
CA TYR A 77 -15.38 -2.56 31.75
C TYR A 77 -14.91 -1.37 32.60
N ILE A 78 -14.97 -0.15 32.08
CA ILE A 78 -14.70 1.07 32.87
C ILE A 78 -15.67 1.16 34.06
N GLN A 79 -16.97 0.94 33.85
CA GLN A 79 -17.98 0.96 34.93
C GLN A 79 -17.76 -0.13 35.98
N LEU A 80 -17.15 -1.25 35.58
CA LEU A 80 -16.79 -2.36 36.47
C LEU A 80 -15.41 -2.22 37.12
N ASN A 81 -14.72 -1.09 36.90
CA ASN A 81 -13.36 -0.83 37.36
C ASN A 81 -12.33 -1.89 36.87
N LYS A 82 -12.54 -2.40 35.65
CA LYS A 82 -11.73 -3.40 34.96
C LYS A 82 -10.87 -2.74 33.87
N LEU A 83 -9.81 -2.05 34.29
CA LEU A 83 -9.05 -1.18 33.39
C LEU A 83 -8.25 -1.95 32.33
N GLU A 84 -7.76 -3.15 32.64
CA GLU A 84 -7.02 -3.98 31.68
C GLU A 84 -7.95 -4.51 30.58
N GLU A 85 -9.12 -5.05 30.95
CA GLU A 85 -10.11 -5.50 29.97
C GLU A 85 -10.68 -4.32 29.15
N ALA A 86 -10.82 -3.14 29.77
CA ALA A 86 -11.20 -1.91 29.05
C ALA A 86 -10.15 -1.52 28.00
N ALA A 87 -8.86 -1.58 28.36
CA ALA A 87 -7.77 -1.27 27.45
C ALA A 87 -7.68 -2.28 26.29
N ASN A 88 -7.85 -3.57 26.55
CA ASN A 88 -7.87 -4.61 25.51
C ASN A 88 -9.08 -4.48 24.58
N ALA A 89 -10.26 -4.15 25.11
CA ALA A 89 -11.44 -3.88 24.30
C ALA A 89 -11.25 -2.62 23.43
N ALA A 90 -10.70 -1.55 24.01
CA ALA A 90 -10.35 -0.33 23.27
C ALA A 90 -9.35 -0.62 22.15
N HIS A 91 -8.33 -1.42 22.42
CA HIS A 91 -7.32 -1.79 21.43
C HIS A 91 -7.92 -2.66 20.31
N THR A 92 -8.72 -3.67 20.66
CA THR A 92 -9.41 -4.52 19.68
C THR A 92 -10.30 -3.69 18.73
N PHE A 93 -11.03 -2.70 19.26
CA PHE A 93 -11.83 -1.77 18.45
C PHE A 93 -10.96 -0.85 17.58
N PHE A 94 -9.88 -0.31 18.14
CA PHE A 94 -8.92 0.56 17.43
C PHE A 94 -8.29 -0.15 16.24
N MET A 95 -7.94 -1.43 16.37
CA MET A 95 -7.38 -2.21 15.28
C MET A 95 -8.30 -2.29 14.06
N ALA A 96 -9.64 -2.21 14.23
CA ALA A 96 -10.56 -2.11 13.10
C ALA A 96 -10.95 -0.67 12.71
N ASN A 97 -10.63 0.32 13.55
CA ASN A 97 -11.06 1.71 13.38
C ASN A 97 -9.92 2.66 13.76
N PRO A 98 -8.79 2.65 13.03
CA PRO A 98 -7.61 3.43 13.40
C PRO A 98 -7.88 4.94 13.37
N GLU A 99 -8.82 5.42 12.57
CA GLU A 99 -9.18 6.84 12.45
C GLU A 99 -10.04 7.39 13.61
N HIS A 100 -10.45 6.54 14.56
CA HIS A 100 -11.36 6.95 15.63
C HIS A 100 -10.62 7.74 16.74
N MET A 101 -10.59 9.07 16.64
CA MET A 101 -9.81 9.94 17.54
C MET A 101 -10.04 9.70 19.05
N GLU A 102 -11.29 9.47 19.49
CA GLU A 102 -11.57 9.28 20.92
C GLU A 102 -10.89 8.01 21.47
N ILE A 103 -10.81 6.93 20.68
CA ILE A 103 -10.23 5.68 21.15
C ILE A 103 -8.71 5.77 21.22
N GLN A 104 -8.09 6.53 20.30
CA GLN A 104 -6.66 6.83 20.35
C GLN A 104 -6.31 7.55 21.65
N GLN A 105 -7.09 8.56 22.03
CA GLN A 105 -6.87 9.30 23.27
C GLN A 105 -7.05 8.41 24.50
N ASP A 106 -8.06 7.54 24.50
CA ASP A 106 -8.27 6.57 25.57
C ASP A 106 -7.10 5.59 25.71
N LEU A 107 -6.56 5.08 24.60
CA LEU A 107 -5.39 4.19 24.60
C LEU A 107 -4.15 4.88 25.15
N GLU A 108 -3.88 6.13 24.79
CA GLU A 108 -2.80 6.92 25.37
C GLU A 108 -3.00 7.13 26.87
N ASN A 109 -4.23 7.42 27.31
CA ASN A 109 -4.56 7.54 28.73
C ASN A 109 -4.32 6.23 29.49
N TYR A 110 -4.65 5.07 28.90
CA TYR A 110 -4.36 3.77 29.51
C TYR A 110 -2.85 3.51 29.62
N LYS A 111 -2.07 3.85 28.58
CA LYS A 111 -0.61 3.75 28.58
C LYS A 111 0.02 4.61 29.69
N THR A 112 -0.51 5.80 29.95
CA THR A 112 0.05 6.73 30.96
C THR A 112 -0.43 6.47 32.39
N THR A 113 -1.69 6.06 32.58
CA THR A 113 -2.32 6.01 33.91
C THR A 113 -2.08 4.69 34.64
N SER A 114 -1.88 3.59 33.90
CA SER A 114 -1.85 2.23 34.47
C SER A 114 -0.47 1.54 34.39
N GLY A 115 0.59 2.22 33.94
CA GLY A 115 1.86 1.55 33.60
C GLY A 115 1.68 0.65 32.36
N LYS A 116 2.67 -0.21 32.05
CA LYS A 116 2.64 -1.12 30.86
C LYS A 116 1.45 -2.09 30.91
N VAL A 117 0.27 -1.63 30.51
CA VAL A 117 -0.87 -2.48 30.17
C VAL A 117 -0.51 -3.18 28.87
N SER A 118 -0.53 -4.51 28.89
CA SER A 118 -0.34 -5.31 27.68
C SER A 118 -1.61 -5.20 26.85
N LEU A 119 -1.56 -4.43 25.76
CA LEU A 119 -2.68 -4.32 24.83
C LEU A 119 -2.78 -5.60 24.01
N VAL A 120 -3.93 -6.27 24.06
CA VAL A 120 -4.20 -7.51 23.32
C VAL A 120 -5.40 -7.29 22.39
N ASP A 121 -5.20 -7.54 21.09
CA ASP A 121 -6.30 -7.63 20.13
C ASP A 121 -6.96 -9.01 20.25
N HIS A 122 -8.21 -9.03 20.71
CA HIS A 122 -8.97 -10.27 20.90
C HIS A 122 -9.52 -10.87 19.61
N GLU A 123 -9.44 -10.15 18.50
CA GLU A 123 -9.80 -10.63 17.17
C GLU A 123 -8.59 -10.63 16.22
N ALA A 124 -7.37 -10.67 16.78
CA ALA A 124 -6.16 -10.79 15.98
C ALA A 124 -6.21 -12.06 15.12
N ARG A 125 -5.88 -11.93 13.84
CA ARG A 125 -5.78 -13.07 12.92
C ARG A 125 -4.45 -13.76 13.14
N GLN A 126 -4.49 -15.01 13.58
CA GLN A 126 -3.28 -15.71 14.03
C GLN A 126 -2.20 -15.82 12.95
N HIS A 127 -2.57 -16.06 11.69
CA HIS A 127 -1.61 -16.13 10.59
C HIS A 127 -0.87 -14.80 10.35
N MET A 128 -1.54 -13.66 10.57
CA MET A 128 -0.92 -12.33 10.48
C MET A 128 0.04 -12.07 11.63
N GLU A 129 -0.31 -12.48 12.84
CA GLU A 129 0.55 -12.35 14.02
C GLU A 129 1.81 -13.19 13.90
N ASP A 130 1.66 -14.45 13.45
CA ASP A 130 2.78 -15.35 13.19
C ASP A 130 3.65 -14.83 12.05
N TYR A 131 3.07 -14.29 10.97
CA TYR A 131 3.84 -13.66 9.90
C TYR A 131 4.66 -12.48 10.43
N SER A 132 4.03 -11.57 11.16
CA SER A 132 4.68 -10.38 11.71
C SER A 132 5.78 -10.75 12.70
N ALA A 133 5.58 -11.79 13.52
CA ALA A 133 6.60 -12.34 14.40
C ALA A 133 7.76 -12.96 13.61
N GLY A 134 7.47 -13.72 12.58
CA GLY A 134 8.45 -14.33 11.68
C GLY A 134 9.35 -13.31 11.01
N VAL A 135 8.77 -12.24 10.46
CA VAL A 135 9.51 -11.12 9.86
C VAL A 135 10.38 -10.40 10.91
N ARG A 136 9.87 -10.16 12.13
CA ARG A 136 10.68 -9.57 13.20
C ARG A 136 11.89 -10.41 13.60
N HIS A 137 11.74 -11.74 13.64
CA HIS A 137 12.85 -12.66 13.91
C HIS A 137 13.83 -12.72 12.74
N TYR A 138 13.32 -12.68 11.50
CA TYR A 138 14.13 -12.60 10.29
C TYR A 138 15.03 -11.35 10.29
N ASP A 139 14.45 -10.19 10.60
CA ASP A 139 15.16 -8.91 10.69
C ASP A 139 16.24 -8.88 11.78
N ARG A 140 16.12 -9.74 12.79
CA ARG A 140 17.11 -9.91 13.88
C ARG A 140 18.12 -11.03 13.59
N GLU A 141 18.06 -11.62 12.40
CA GLU A 141 18.87 -12.76 11.98
C GLU A 141 18.68 -14.04 12.81
N GLU A 142 17.55 -14.14 13.50
CA GLU A 142 17.15 -15.30 14.29
C GLU A 142 16.43 -16.32 13.38
N TYR A 143 17.12 -16.80 12.33
CA TYR A 143 16.52 -17.54 11.22
C TYR A 143 15.76 -18.81 11.64
N GLY A 144 16.21 -19.51 12.68
CA GLY A 144 15.50 -20.68 13.20
C GLY A 144 14.09 -20.36 13.73
N LEU A 145 13.96 -19.27 14.49
CA LEU A 145 12.67 -18.79 14.98
C LEU A 145 11.84 -18.18 13.85
N ALA A 146 12.49 -17.46 12.92
CA ALA A 146 11.83 -16.94 11.74
C ALA A 146 11.14 -18.05 10.94
N ILE A 147 11.83 -19.17 10.69
CA ILE A 147 11.26 -20.36 10.03
C ILE A 147 10.05 -20.88 10.81
N GLU A 148 10.16 -21.06 12.12
CA GLU A 148 9.07 -21.60 12.95
C GLU A 148 7.79 -20.76 12.81
N PHE A 149 7.92 -19.44 12.94
CA PHE A 149 6.78 -18.53 12.84
C PHE A 149 6.25 -18.39 11.42
N LEU A 150 7.11 -18.28 10.40
CA LEU A 150 6.67 -18.15 9.00
C LEU A 150 6.01 -19.42 8.46
N GLU A 151 6.46 -20.61 8.88
CA GLU A 151 5.79 -21.87 8.54
C GLU A 151 4.41 -21.98 9.22
N ARG A 152 4.31 -21.56 10.49
CA ARG A 152 3.03 -21.48 11.19
C ARG A 152 2.08 -20.48 10.52
N ALA A 153 2.60 -19.33 10.10
CA ALA A 153 1.86 -18.32 9.36
C ALA A 153 1.33 -18.85 8.03
N LEU A 154 2.15 -19.57 7.25
CA LEU A 154 1.71 -20.22 6.01
C LEU A 154 0.61 -21.27 6.25
N GLN A 155 0.78 -22.10 7.28
CA GLN A 155 -0.23 -23.09 7.64
C GLN A 155 -1.55 -22.42 8.04
N GLY A 156 -1.48 -21.38 8.85
CA GLY A 156 -2.64 -20.56 9.24
C GLY A 156 -3.30 -19.91 8.03
N TYR A 157 -2.52 -19.32 7.12
CA TYR A 157 -3.04 -18.69 5.91
C TYR A 157 -3.86 -19.65 5.06
N TYR A 158 -3.38 -20.89 4.85
CA TYR A 158 -4.14 -21.87 4.08
C TYR A 158 -5.41 -22.34 4.77
N SER A 159 -5.39 -22.48 6.10
CA SER A 159 -6.59 -22.81 6.87
C SER A 159 -7.64 -21.70 6.77
N GLU A 160 -7.22 -20.45 6.91
CA GLU A 160 -8.09 -19.28 6.81
C GLU A 160 -8.60 -19.08 5.37
N ASP A 161 -7.82 -19.46 4.35
CA ASP A 161 -8.26 -19.42 2.95
C ASP A 161 -9.39 -20.43 2.73
N GLU A 162 -9.23 -21.66 3.24
CA GLU A 162 -10.30 -22.66 3.19
C GLU A 162 -11.56 -22.19 3.93
N ASP A 163 -11.42 -21.61 5.11
CA ASP A 163 -12.55 -21.07 5.87
C ASP A 163 -13.23 -19.90 5.13
N CYS A 164 -12.47 -18.97 4.57
CA CYS A 164 -13.02 -17.88 3.76
C CYS A 164 -13.81 -18.41 2.55
N GLN A 165 -13.27 -19.39 1.84
CA GLN A 165 -13.93 -20.02 0.69
C GLN A 165 -15.26 -20.66 1.08
N LEU A 166 -15.32 -21.29 2.26
CA LEU A 166 -16.54 -21.89 2.80
C LEU A 166 -17.55 -20.82 3.24
N MET A 167 -17.09 -19.69 3.78
CA MET A 167 -17.95 -18.59 4.21
C MET A 167 -18.60 -17.84 3.02
N CYS A 168 -18.02 -17.95 1.82
CA CYS A 168 -18.64 -17.48 0.59
C CYS A 168 -19.84 -18.32 0.13
N GLU A 169 -19.95 -19.58 0.58
CA GLU A 169 -21.07 -20.47 0.26
C GLU A 169 -22.31 -20.07 1.06
N GLY A 170 -23.18 -19.28 0.45
CA GLY A 170 -24.39 -18.81 1.11
C GLY A 170 -25.30 -18.04 0.18
N PRO A 171 -26.51 -17.69 0.64
CA PRO A 171 -27.43 -16.84 -0.12
C PRO A 171 -26.82 -15.44 -0.25
N GLN A 172 -26.31 -15.15 -1.44
CA GLN A 172 -25.67 -13.90 -1.84
C GLN A 172 -26.72 -12.92 -2.42
N ARG A 173 -26.36 -11.63 -2.44
CA ARG A 173 -27.29 -10.49 -2.53
C ARG A 173 -27.48 -10.01 -3.98
N PHE A 174 -28.73 -9.89 -4.40
CA PHE A 174 -29.09 -9.17 -5.63
C PHE A 174 -29.12 -7.64 -5.46
N GLU A 175 -28.91 -7.11 -4.25
CA GLU A 175 -29.14 -5.68 -3.93
C GLU A 175 -28.00 -4.74 -4.39
N GLU A 176 -26.75 -5.17 -4.42
CA GLU A 176 -25.64 -4.35 -4.98
C GLU A 176 -25.62 -4.36 -6.52
N HIS A 177 -26.42 -5.23 -7.14
CA HIS A 177 -26.62 -5.32 -8.59
C HIS A 177 -28.01 -4.80 -9.00
N GLU A 178 -28.48 -3.71 -8.37
CA GLU A 178 -29.63 -2.87 -8.81
C GLU A 178 -29.42 -2.26 -10.23
N HIS A 179 -28.54 -2.81 -11.05
CA HIS A 179 -28.45 -2.54 -12.49
C HIS A 179 -29.47 -3.36 -13.28
N LEU A 180 -30.11 -4.35 -12.65
CA LEU A 180 -31.05 -5.23 -13.31
C LEU A 180 -32.50 -4.73 -13.10
N ASP A 181 -32.85 -3.71 -13.90
CA ASP A 181 -34.18 -3.63 -14.53
C ASP A 181 -34.43 -4.83 -15.50
N TYR A 182 -33.53 -5.81 -15.51
CA TYR A 182 -33.58 -7.04 -16.28
C TYR A 182 -34.39 -8.11 -15.52
N LYS A 183 -35.49 -8.57 -16.12
CA LYS A 183 -36.19 -9.79 -15.67
C LYS A 183 -35.33 -11.01 -16.01
N ALA A 184 -34.37 -11.33 -15.15
CA ALA A 184 -33.56 -12.55 -15.30
C ALA A 184 -34.46 -13.79 -15.27
N GLY A 185 -34.33 -14.65 -16.28
CA GLY A 185 -34.81 -16.02 -16.26
C GLY A 185 -34.07 -16.87 -15.22
N LEU A 186 -34.60 -18.05 -14.93
CA LEU A 186 -34.06 -18.93 -13.89
C LEU A 186 -32.56 -19.24 -14.08
N TYR A 187 -32.11 -19.47 -15.32
CA TYR A 187 -30.71 -19.81 -15.61
C TYR A 187 -29.76 -18.62 -15.41
N GLU A 188 -30.21 -17.41 -15.75
CA GLU A 188 -29.43 -16.19 -15.56
C GLU A 188 -29.31 -15.86 -14.08
N ALA A 189 -30.40 -16.05 -13.31
CA ALA A 189 -30.37 -15.88 -11.85
C ALA A 189 -29.45 -16.91 -11.15
N ILE A 190 -29.40 -18.16 -11.63
CA ILE A 190 -28.47 -19.18 -11.13
C ILE A 190 -27.03 -18.79 -11.48
N ALA A 191 -26.77 -18.39 -12.73
CA ALA A 191 -25.44 -17.99 -13.18
C ALA A 191 -24.92 -16.78 -12.39
N ASP A 192 -25.75 -15.76 -12.23
CA ASP A 192 -25.44 -14.56 -11.45
C ASP A 192 -25.12 -14.90 -9.98
N HIS A 193 -25.92 -15.77 -9.36
CA HIS A 193 -25.65 -16.23 -7.99
C HIS A 193 -24.28 -16.92 -7.86
N TYR A 194 -23.97 -17.86 -8.75
CA TYR A 194 -22.66 -18.53 -8.72
C TYR A 194 -21.51 -17.60 -9.06
N LEU A 195 -21.77 -16.54 -9.84
CA LEU A 195 -20.78 -15.54 -10.16
C LEU A 195 -20.42 -14.69 -8.94
N GLN A 196 -21.41 -14.33 -8.13
CA GLN A 196 -21.18 -13.64 -6.84
C GLN A 196 -20.43 -14.54 -5.85
N VAL A 197 -20.80 -15.83 -5.76
CA VAL A 197 -20.06 -16.79 -4.92
C VAL A 197 -18.61 -16.90 -5.38
N LEU A 198 -18.37 -16.99 -6.69
CA LEU A 198 -17.04 -17.04 -7.26
C LEU A 198 -16.25 -15.76 -7.01
N ALA A 199 -16.91 -14.59 -7.08
CA ALA A 199 -16.27 -13.30 -6.82
C ALA A 199 -15.82 -13.18 -5.36
N CYS A 200 -16.67 -13.58 -4.41
CA CYS A 200 -16.34 -13.65 -2.99
C CYS A 200 -15.12 -14.57 -2.76
N LYS A 201 -15.13 -15.77 -3.35
CA LYS A 201 -14.04 -16.74 -3.23
C LYS A 201 -12.72 -16.21 -3.79
N HIS A 202 -12.78 -15.59 -4.96
CA HIS A 202 -11.62 -14.98 -5.60
C HIS A 202 -11.03 -13.85 -4.73
N ASP A 203 -11.89 -13.11 -4.02
CA ASP A 203 -11.49 -12.00 -3.14
C ASP A 203 -10.85 -12.45 -1.81
N CYS A 204 -11.00 -13.72 -1.41
CA CYS A 204 -10.36 -14.25 -0.19
C CYS A 204 -8.86 -13.96 -0.14
N VAL A 205 -8.12 -14.10 -1.25
CA VAL A 205 -6.67 -13.84 -1.27
C VAL A 205 -6.35 -12.40 -0.85
N ARG A 206 -7.18 -11.44 -1.26
CA ARG A 206 -7.07 -10.03 -0.86
C ARG A 206 -7.46 -9.86 0.60
N GLU A 207 -8.61 -10.38 1.01
CA GLU A 207 -9.10 -10.25 2.40
C GLU A 207 -8.11 -10.83 3.43
N LEU A 208 -7.52 -11.99 3.14
CA LEU A 208 -6.53 -12.62 3.99
C LEU A 208 -5.20 -11.88 4.05
N ALA A 209 -4.89 -11.06 3.05
CA ALA A 209 -3.72 -10.19 3.01
C ALA A 209 -3.99 -8.80 3.62
N THR A 210 -5.25 -8.42 3.85
CA THR A 210 -5.62 -7.14 4.46
C THR A 210 -5.72 -7.27 5.99
N ARG A 211 -5.06 -6.35 6.70
CA ARG A 211 -5.19 -6.25 8.16
C ARG A 211 -6.54 -5.66 8.55
N SER A 212 -7.00 -5.99 9.76
CA SER A 212 -8.19 -5.35 10.33
C SER A 212 -8.04 -3.82 10.28
N GLY A 213 -9.13 -3.13 9.93
CA GLY A 213 -9.19 -1.66 9.88
C GLY A 213 -8.42 -1.00 8.73
N ARG A 214 -7.75 -1.79 7.88
CA ARG A 214 -7.07 -1.33 6.67
C ARG A 214 -7.89 -1.67 5.45
N ILE A 215 -7.69 -0.90 4.38
CA ILE A 215 -8.37 -1.12 3.10
C ILE A 215 -7.42 -1.87 2.16
N SER A 216 -6.13 -1.54 2.22
CA SER A 216 -5.13 -2.10 1.32
C SER A 216 -4.52 -3.39 1.87
N PRO A 217 -4.41 -4.45 1.04
CA PRO A 217 -3.72 -5.67 1.41
C PRO A 217 -2.21 -5.44 1.52
N ILE A 218 -1.52 -6.26 2.30
CA ILE A 218 -0.06 -6.38 2.24
C ILE A 218 0.31 -6.87 0.84
N GLU A 219 1.13 -6.10 0.12
CA GLU A 219 1.58 -6.47 -1.21
C GLU A 219 2.36 -7.78 -1.17
N ASN A 220 2.10 -8.67 -2.15
CA ASN A 220 2.76 -9.97 -2.24
C ASN A 220 2.72 -10.82 -0.96
N PHE A 221 1.69 -10.66 -0.12
CA PHE A 221 1.64 -11.29 1.20
C PHE A 221 1.99 -12.79 1.19
N LEU A 222 1.30 -13.60 0.38
CA LEU A 222 1.60 -15.03 0.28
C LEU A 222 3.00 -15.30 -0.35
N PRO A 223 3.36 -14.73 -1.52
CA PRO A 223 4.72 -14.87 -2.06
C PRO A 223 5.83 -14.52 -1.06
N LEU A 224 5.69 -13.45 -0.28
CA LEU A 224 6.69 -12.99 0.68
C LEU A 224 7.01 -14.04 1.75
N HIS A 225 6.05 -14.88 2.15
CA HIS A 225 6.35 -15.99 3.06
C HIS A 225 7.41 -16.91 2.45
N TYR A 226 7.29 -17.25 1.16
CA TYR A 226 8.27 -18.08 0.46
C TYR A 226 9.60 -17.39 0.29
N ASP A 227 9.58 -16.07 0.06
CA ASP A 227 10.80 -15.28 -0.07
C ASP A 227 11.60 -15.26 1.24
N TYR A 228 10.96 -14.93 2.36
CA TYR A 228 11.61 -15.00 3.67
C TYR A 228 12.08 -16.41 4.01
N LEU A 229 11.26 -17.43 3.74
CA LEU A 229 11.61 -18.83 4.03
C LEU A 229 12.78 -19.34 3.19
N GLN A 230 12.88 -19.00 1.89
CA GLN A 230 14.00 -19.47 1.08
C GLN A 230 15.34 -19.03 1.67
N PHE A 231 15.43 -17.76 2.08
CA PHE A 231 16.65 -17.22 2.65
C PHE A 231 16.90 -17.75 4.06
N ALA A 232 15.86 -17.84 4.90
CA ALA A 232 16.00 -18.37 6.25
C ALA A 232 16.47 -19.84 6.25
N TYR A 233 15.91 -20.68 5.37
CA TYR A 233 16.35 -22.06 5.20
C TYR A 233 17.78 -22.15 4.67
N TYR A 234 18.15 -21.30 3.71
CA TYR A 234 19.53 -21.21 3.22
C TYR A 234 20.51 -20.88 4.36
N ARG A 235 20.19 -19.89 5.22
CA ARG A 235 21.05 -19.48 6.34
C ARG A 235 21.22 -20.57 7.40
N VAL A 236 20.25 -21.46 7.54
CA VAL A 236 20.30 -22.62 8.45
C VAL A 236 20.93 -23.87 7.78
N GLY A 237 21.18 -23.82 6.46
CA GLY A 237 21.83 -24.88 5.69
C GLY A 237 20.87 -25.95 5.14
N ASP A 238 19.57 -25.71 5.15
CA ASP A 238 18.56 -26.59 4.54
C ASP A 238 18.30 -26.16 3.09
N TYR A 239 19.23 -26.51 2.19
CA TYR A 239 19.17 -26.09 0.79
C TYR A 239 18.01 -26.72 0.01
N VAL A 240 17.52 -27.89 0.44
CA VAL A 240 16.37 -28.56 -0.18
C VAL A 240 15.11 -27.72 0.02
N LYS A 241 14.85 -27.29 1.26
CA LYS A 241 13.71 -26.42 1.55
C LYS A 241 13.89 -25.01 1.01
N ALA A 242 15.12 -24.48 1.01
CA ALA A 242 15.41 -23.20 0.40
C ALA A 242 15.01 -23.18 -1.09
N LEU A 243 15.41 -24.21 -1.84
CA LEU A 243 15.05 -24.36 -3.25
C LEU A 243 13.55 -24.62 -3.45
N GLU A 244 12.90 -25.41 -2.59
CA GLU A 244 11.44 -25.60 -2.64
C GLU A 244 10.69 -24.28 -2.46
N CYS A 245 11.11 -23.43 -1.52
CA CYS A 245 10.53 -22.11 -1.29
C CYS A 245 10.80 -21.16 -2.46
N ALA A 246 12.04 -21.10 -2.98
CA ALA A 246 12.38 -20.29 -4.15
C ALA A 246 11.52 -20.67 -5.37
N LYS A 247 11.40 -21.98 -5.66
CA LYS A 247 10.52 -22.48 -6.73
C LYS A 247 9.04 -22.17 -6.48
N SER A 248 8.60 -22.08 -5.22
CA SER A 248 7.23 -21.71 -4.86
C SER A 248 6.97 -20.22 -5.07
N TYR A 249 7.93 -19.36 -4.75
CA TYR A 249 7.89 -17.92 -5.03
C TYR A 249 7.79 -17.66 -6.54
N LEU A 250 8.64 -18.32 -7.34
CA LEU A 250 8.69 -18.18 -8.80
C LEU A 250 7.40 -18.62 -9.52
N LEU A 251 6.47 -19.31 -8.84
CA LEU A 251 5.14 -19.55 -9.41
C LEU A 251 4.33 -18.24 -9.58
N PHE A 252 4.54 -17.28 -8.69
CA PHE A 252 3.86 -15.98 -8.67
C PHE A 252 4.63 -14.95 -9.50
N HIS A 253 5.96 -14.95 -9.36
CA HIS A 253 6.86 -14.01 -10.03
C HIS A 253 7.90 -14.78 -10.87
N PRO A 254 7.53 -15.25 -12.08
CA PRO A 254 8.41 -16.11 -12.88
C PRO A 254 9.62 -15.39 -13.46
N ASP A 255 9.55 -14.06 -13.57
CA ASP A 255 10.57 -13.21 -14.19
C ASP A 255 11.44 -12.47 -13.17
N ASP A 256 11.36 -12.85 -11.89
CA ASP A 256 12.20 -12.27 -10.82
C ASP A 256 13.65 -12.79 -10.95
N GLU A 257 14.52 -11.95 -11.52
CA GLU A 257 15.92 -12.30 -11.80
C GLU A 257 16.70 -12.68 -10.54
N ASP A 258 16.45 -12.00 -9.41
CA ASP A 258 17.15 -12.24 -8.15
C ASP A 258 16.80 -13.62 -7.59
N VAL A 259 15.52 -14.00 -7.59
CA VAL A 259 15.08 -15.31 -7.11
C VAL A 259 15.45 -16.43 -8.07
N LEU A 260 15.49 -16.16 -9.39
CA LEU A 260 16.02 -17.10 -10.38
C LEU A 260 17.50 -17.41 -10.15
N GLU A 261 18.32 -16.39 -9.86
CA GLU A 261 19.73 -16.57 -9.51
C GLU A 261 19.88 -17.37 -8.21
N ASN A 262 19.10 -17.03 -7.17
CA ASN A 262 19.09 -17.76 -5.90
C ASN A 262 18.73 -19.24 -6.09
N ALA A 263 17.69 -19.53 -6.89
CA ALA A 263 17.30 -20.91 -7.19
C ALA A 263 18.44 -21.66 -7.87
N GLY A 264 19.06 -21.09 -8.91
CA GLY A 264 20.22 -21.70 -9.58
C GLY A 264 21.40 -21.94 -8.64
N TYR A 265 21.65 -21.01 -7.71
CA TYR A 265 22.68 -21.15 -6.69
C TYR A 265 22.39 -22.31 -5.73
N TYR A 266 21.15 -22.45 -5.22
CA TYR A 266 20.76 -23.57 -4.37
C TYR A 266 20.83 -24.91 -5.11
N GLU A 267 20.49 -24.95 -6.40
CA GLU A 267 20.65 -26.15 -7.24
C GLU A 267 22.12 -26.58 -7.33
N GLY A 268 23.03 -25.63 -7.53
CA GLY A 268 24.48 -25.87 -7.54
C GLY A 268 25.01 -26.44 -6.21
N LEU A 269 24.48 -25.99 -5.07
CA LEU A 269 24.86 -26.52 -3.75
C LEU A 269 24.37 -27.94 -3.50
N LEU A 270 23.33 -28.39 -4.22
CA LEU A 270 22.74 -29.72 -4.10
C LEU A 270 23.33 -30.73 -5.10
N GLU A 271 24.18 -30.28 -6.02
CA GLU A 271 24.81 -31.14 -7.03
C GLU A 271 25.52 -32.34 -6.39
N GLY A 272 25.17 -33.53 -6.84
CA GLY A 272 25.72 -34.80 -6.36
C GLY A 272 25.10 -35.35 -5.07
N ALA A 273 24.29 -34.57 -4.35
CA ALA A 273 23.56 -35.04 -3.15
C ALA A 273 22.10 -35.39 -3.46
N VAL A 274 21.39 -34.52 -4.19
CA VAL A 274 19.97 -34.67 -4.54
C VAL A 274 19.78 -34.16 -5.96
N ASP A 275 18.97 -34.85 -6.77
CA ASP A 275 18.58 -34.34 -8.09
C ASP A 275 17.64 -33.14 -7.94
N PRO A 276 18.05 -31.91 -8.33
CA PRO A 276 17.23 -30.72 -8.16
C PRO A 276 15.90 -30.76 -8.92
N ALA A 277 15.78 -31.59 -9.97
CA ALA A 277 14.53 -31.77 -10.71
C ALA A 277 13.45 -32.48 -9.88
N THR A 278 13.82 -33.18 -8.81
CA THR A 278 12.88 -33.82 -7.89
C THR A 278 12.24 -32.83 -6.91
N ILE A 279 12.91 -31.70 -6.67
CA ILE A 279 12.44 -30.64 -5.77
C ILE A 279 11.47 -29.75 -6.54
N LYS A 280 10.20 -29.84 -6.17
CA LYS A 280 9.09 -29.14 -6.81
C LYS A 280 8.60 -27.99 -5.93
N PRO A 281 7.96 -26.96 -6.51
CA PRO A 281 7.20 -25.99 -5.73
C PRO A 281 6.20 -26.68 -4.80
N ARG A 282 5.93 -26.05 -3.65
CA ARG A 282 4.97 -26.54 -2.65
C ARG A 282 3.60 -26.78 -3.29
N LYS A 283 2.97 -27.87 -2.86
CA LYS A 283 1.71 -28.34 -3.44
C LYS A 283 0.60 -27.32 -3.20
N GLU A 284 0.57 -26.72 -2.02
CA GLU A 284 -0.41 -25.75 -1.55
C GLU A 284 -0.37 -24.49 -2.42
N ALA A 285 0.82 -23.90 -2.61
CA ALA A 285 1.04 -22.76 -3.50
C ALA A 285 0.55 -23.03 -4.94
N ARG A 286 0.95 -24.17 -5.50
CA ARG A 286 0.53 -24.58 -6.85
C ARG A 286 -0.98 -24.78 -6.95
N THR A 287 -1.61 -25.31 -5.91
CA THR A 287 -3.06 -25.58 -5.89
C THR A 287 -3.83 -24.27 -5.80
N LEU A 288 -3.43 -23.36 -4.89
CA LEU A 288 -4.02 -22.04 -4.74
C LEU A 288 -3.88 -21.22 -6.02
N LEU A 289 -2.68 -21.13 -6.61
CA LEU A 289 -2.46 -20.36 -7.82
C LEU A 289 -3.27 -20.88 -9.01
N ARG A 290 -3.35 -22.22 -9.16
CA ARG A 290 -4.16 -22.84 -10.21
C ARG A 290 -5.64 -22.54 -10.01
N ARG A 291 -6.13 -22.61 -8.77
CA ARG A 291 -7.52 -22.28 -8.40
C ARG A 291 -7.80 -20.81 -8.73
N HIS A 292 -7.00 -19.89 -8.19
CA HIS A 292 -7.16 -18.45 -8.34
C HIS A 292 -7.14 -17.99 -9.81
N LYS A 293 -6.23 -18.54 -10.64
CA LYS A 293 -6.21 -18.27 -12.09
C LYS A 293 -7.48 -18.75 -12.80
N LEU A 294 -8.03 -19.89 -12.40
CA LEU A 294 -9.27 -20.42 -12.95
C LEU A 294 -10.48 -19.58 -12.51
N GLU A 295 -10.53 -19.18 -11.24
CA GLU A 295 -11.57 -18.30 -10.70
C GLU A 295 -11.60 -16.96 -11.46
N SER A 296 -10.45 -16.29 -11.60
CA SER A 296 -10.29 -15.06 -12.41
C SER A 296 -10.79 -15.24 -13.84
N HIS A 297 -10.39 -16.33 -14.50
CA HIS A 297 -10.79 -16.61 -15.88
C HIS A 297 -12.31 -16.78 -16.01
N LEU A 298 -12.91 -17.57 -15.11
CA LEU A 298 -14.35 -17.81 -15.09
C LEU A 298 -15.13 -16.52 -14.81
N LEU A 299 -14.65 -15.68 -13.89
CA LEU A 299 -15.25 -14.37 -13.58
C LEU A 299 -15.31 -13.48 -14.82
N ARG A 300 -14.16 -13.30 -15.50
CA ARG A 300 -14.07 -12.46 -16.71
C ARG A 300 -14.96 -12.99 -17.85
N VAL A 301 -14.97 -14.30 -18.07
CA VAL A 301 -15.78 -14.92 -19.14
C VAL A 301 -17.27 -14.81 -18.85
N ALA A 302 -17.69 -15.07 -17.61
CA ALA A 302 -19.08 -15.00 -17.20
C ALA A 302 -19.61 -13.56 -17.22
N ALA A 303 -18.82 -12.60 -16.73
CA ALA A 303 -19.17 -11.18 -16.78
C ALA A 303 -19.37 -10.67 -18.22
N ALA A 304 -18.45 -11.02 -19.12
CA ALA A 304 -18.59 -10.69 -20.54
C ALA A 304 -19.83 -11.35 -21.17
N GLY A 305 -20.13 -12.60 -20.81
CA GLY A 305 -21.30 -13.32 -21.29
C GLY A 305 -22.63 -12.76 -20.80
N LEU A 306 -22.65 -12.17 -19.60
CA LEU A 306 -23.82 -11.53 -19.00
C LEU A 306 -23.92 -10.03 -19.30
N GLY A 307 -22.96 -9.47 -20.04
CA GLY A 307 -23.01 -8.09 -20.53
C GLY A 307 -22.64 -7.03 -19.49
N PHE A 308 -21.87 -7.37 -18.46
CA PHE A 308 -21.38 -6.40 -17.47
C PHE A 308 -19.85 -6.36 -17.40
N ALA A 309 -19.31 -5.20 -17.01
CA ALA A 309 -17.89 -5.00 -16.83
C ALA A 309 -17.46 -5.51 -15.44
N TYR A 310 -16.68 -6.58 -15.41
CA TYR A 310 -15.99 -7.02 -14.19
C TYR A 310 -14.58 -6.43 -14.17
N THR A 311 -14.34 -5.54 -13.21
CA THR A 311 -13.00 -5.08 -12.89
C THR A 311 -12.49 -5.93 -11.74
N GLU A 312 -11.43 -6.69 -11.99
CA GLU A 312 -10.81 -7.50 -10.95
C GLU A 312 -10.24 -6.57 -9.85
N PRO A 313 -10.54 -6.80 -8.57
CA PRO A 313 -9.87 -6.11 -7.49
C PRO A 313 -8.36 -6.33 -7.66
N VAL A 314 -7.57 -5.25 -7.63
CA VAL A 314 -6.11 -5.34 -7.78
C VAL A 314 -5.58 -6.24 -6.67
N THR A 315 -5.30 -7.49 -7.02
CA THR A 315 -4.67 -8.47 -6.13
C THR A 315 -3.16 -8.38 -6.39
N PRO A 316 -2.36 -7.88 -5.43
CA PRO A 316 -0.92 -7.71 -5.63
C PRO A 316 -0.20 -9.03 -5.92
N ALA A 317 -0.80 -10.19 -5.63
CA ALA A 317 -0.24 -11.51 -5.91
C ALA A 317 0.04 -11.78 -7.40
N CYS A 318 -0.50 -10.97 -8.31
CA CYS A 318 -0.31 -11.08 -9.77
C CYS A 318 0.06 -9.74 -10.45
N ALA A 319 0.27 -8.66 -9.69
CA ALA A 319 0.81 -7.42 -10.24
C ALA A 319 2.33 -7.57 -10.38
N GLY A 320 2.87 -7.25 -11.56
CA GLY A 320 4.31 -7.32 -11.85
C GLY A 320 5.16 -6.53 -10.84
N PRO A 321 6.50 -6.69 -10.91
CA PRO A 321 7.39 -6.39 -9.80
C PRO A 321 7.32 -4.92 -9.38
N ALA A 322 7.02 -4.69 -8.09
CA ALA A 322 7.37 -3.47 -7.38
C ALA A 322 8.64 -3.74 -6.56
N PRO A 323 9.60 -2.80 -6.50
CA PRO A 323 10.96 -3.08 -6.04
C PRO A 323 11.01 -3.42 -4.55
N SER A 324 11.69 -4.53 -4.26
CA SER A 324 11.93 -5.13 -2.95
C SER A 324 12.67 -4.18 -1.99
N GLN A 325 12.18 -4.12 -0.75
CA GLN A 325 12.76 -3.35 0.35
C GLN A 325 14.04 -4.03 0.89
N CYS A 326 15.12 -3.27 1.07
CA CYS A 326 16.44 -3.74 1.51
C CYS A 326 16.75 -3.32 2.97
N LYS A 327 17.21 -4.26 3.81
CA LYS A 327 17.94 -3.98 5.06
C LYS A 327 19.36 -4.56 5.04
N GLN A 328 20.32 -3.75 5.49
CA GLN A 328 21.78 -3.92 5.44
C GLN A 328 22.33 -4.93 6.46
N ASP A 329 23.51 -5.49 6.17
CA ASP A 329 24.34 -6.17 7.17
C ASP A 329 25.83 -6.13 6.80
N GLN A 330 26.72 -6.12 7.81
CA GLN A 330 28.17 -6.07 7.67
C GLN A 330 28.80 -7.46 7.77
N GLY A 331 29.53 -7.87 6.72
CA GLY A 331 30.69 -8.74 6.85
C GLY A 331 30.62 -10.09 6.13
N THR A 332 31.17 -10.11 4.90
CA THR A 332 31.75 -11.29 4.22
C THR A 332 30.79 -12.42 3.83
N PHE A 333 29.91 -12.15 2.86
CA PHE A 333 29.65 -12.94 1.65
C PHE A 333 28.90 -11.97 0.72
N SER A 334 29.43 -11.72 -0.48
CA SER A 334 28.99 -10.62 -1.34
C SER A 334 27.52 -10.75 -1.72
N ARG A 335 26.67 -10.04 -0.97
CA ARG A 335 25.31 -9.64 -1.35
C ARG A 335 25.44 -8.74 -2.58
N ILE A 336 25.09 -9.23 -3.77
CA ILE A 336 24.76 -8.33 -4.86
C ILE A 336 23.35 -7.83 -4.56
N VAL A 337 23.29 -6.81 -3.70
CA VAL A 337 22.14 -5.91 -3.65
C VAL A 337 22.19 -5.15 -4.96
N LEU A 338 21.24 -5.39 -5.87
CA LEU A 338 21.02 -4.45 -6.96
C LEU A 338 20.37 -3.19 -6.34
N CYS A 339 21.20 -2.37 -5.69
CA CYS A 339 20.91 -0.96 -5.58
C CYS A 339 20.68 -0.49 -7.01
N LEU A 340 19.49 0.02 -7.33
CA LEU A 340 19.38 1.05 -8.37
C LEU A 340 20.53 2.02 -8.08
N SER A 341 21.52 2.04 -8.97
CA SER A 341 22.74 2.82 -8.84
C SER A 341 22.37 4.30 -8.80
N SER A 342 21.96 4.78 -7.63
CA SER A 342 21.63 6.18 -7.39
C SER A 342 22.94 6.94 -7.46
N GLY A 343 23.10 7.75 -8.49
CA GLY A 343 24.39 8.30 -8.90
C GLY A 343 24.49 8.67 -10.37
N GLY A 344 23.34 8.91 -11.03
CA GLY A 344 23.32 9.46 -12.38
C GLY A 344 24.00 10.83 -12.46
N PRO A 345 24.34 11.27 -13.68
CA PRO A 345 25.14 12.48 -13.87
C PRO A 345 24.43 13.72 -13.35
N LEU A 346 25.20 14.65 -12.77
CA LEU A 346 24.72 16.00 -12.49
C LEU A 346 24.65 16.77 -13.81
N LEU A 347 23.44 17.15 -14.22
CA LEU A 347 23.20 17.84 -15.49
C LEU A 347 23.79 19.27 -15.54
N TYR A 348 24.09 19.85 -14.39
CA TYR A 348 24.48 21.25 -14.23
C TYR A 348 25.85 21.33 -13.57
N SER A 349 26.79 22.03 -14.21
CA SER A 349 28.18 22.20 -13.75
C SER A 349 28.29 22.86 -12.37
N ASP A 350 27.33 23.72 -12.04
CA ASP A 350 27.40 24.55 -10.83
C ASP A 350 26.87 23.83 -9.59
N VAL A 351 26.12 22.73 -9.79
CA VAL A 351 25.53 21.92 -8.73
C VAL A 351 26.61 21.05 -8.11
N LYS A 352 26.72 21.09 -6.79
CA LYS A 352 27.73 20.34 -6.03
C LYS A 352 27.07 19.18 -5.31
N PHE A 353 27.56 17.99 -5.58
CA PHE A 353 27.21 16.82 -4.78
C PHE A 353 27.79 16.94 -3.36
N VAL A 354 26.98 16.66 -2.35
CA VAL A 354 27.39 16.71 -0.93
C VAL A 354 27.39 15.31 -0.33
N TYR A 355 26.23 14.64 -0.33
CA TYR A 355 26.07 13.31 0.24
C TYR A 355 25.19 12.41 -0.63
N ASN A 356 25.58 11.14 -0.75
CA ASN A 356 24.76 10.06 -1.33
C ASN A 356 23.92 9.38 -0.24
N SER A 357 23.19 8.34 -0.65
CA SER A 357 22.31 7.58 0.24
C SER A 357 23.08 6.87 1.37
N GLN A 358 24.27 6.32 1.06
CA GLN A 358 25.12 5.67 2.07
C GLN A 358 25.57 6.66 3.15
N GLN A 359 25.98 7.87 2.77
CA GLN A 359 26.39 8.92 3.71
C GLN A 359 25.21 9.52 4.48
N LEU A 360 23.98 9.37 3.98
CA LEU A 360 22.73 9.77 4.63
C LEU A 360 22.05 8.61 5.37
N ASN A 361 22.74 7.50 5.60
CA ASN A 361 22.24 6.31 6.30
C ASN A 361 20.85 5.87 5.80
N GLY A 362 20.71 5.70 4.49
CA GLY A 362 19.46 5.19 3.89
C GLY A 362 19.58 4.89 2.42
N THR A 363 18.45 4.73 1.74
CA THR A 363 18.35 4.36 0.33
C THR A 363 17.68 5.45 -0.48
N GLN A 364 18.11 5.63 -1.73
CA GLN A 364 17.54 6.61 -2.65
C GLN A 364 17.45 8.03 -2.07
N ARG A 365 18.51 8.50 -1.38
CA ARG A 365 18.65 9.88 -0.87
C ARG A 365 19.81 10.59 -1.55
N VAL A 366 19.70 11.90 -1.74
CA VAL A 366 20.80 12.75 -2.19
C VAL A 366 20.71 14.15 -1.59
N LEU A 367 21.87 14.67 -1.18
CA LEU A 367 22.03 16.06 -0.77
C LEU A 367 22.94 16.79 -1.76
N LEU A 368 22.42 17.88 -2.31
CA LEU A 368 23.09 18.73 -3.29
C LEU A 368 23.15 20.16 -2.78
N ASP A 369 24.24 20.86 -3.07
CA ASP A 369 24.42 22.29 -2.84
C ASP A 369 24.49 23.03 -4.18
N ASN A 370 24.29 24.35 -4.15
CA ASN A 370 24.35 25.23 -5.32
C ASN A 370 23.33 24.89 -6.42
N VAL A 371 22.17 24.32 -6.07
CA VAL A 371 21.07 24.13 -7.02
C VAL A 371 20.52 25.46 -7.52
N ILE A 372 20.49 26.46 -6.65
CA ILE A 372 20.22 27.87 -6.98
C ILE A 372 21.29 28.78 -6.36
N SER A 373 21.51 29.95 -6.95
CA SER A 373 22.47 30.93 -6.47
C SER A 373 21.93 31.77 -5.30
N GLU A 374 22.82 32.42 -4.56
CA GLU A 374 22.46 33.38 -3.49
C GLU A 374 21.62 34.57 -4.01
N GLU A 375 21.77 34.94 -5.27
CA GLU A 375 20.91 35.96 -5.90
C GLU A 375 19.50 35.41 -6.16
N GLN A 376 19.40 34.19 -6.68
CA GLN A 376 18.12 33.53 -6.90
C GLN A 376 17.38 33.28 -5.59
N CYS A 377 18.07 32.90 -4.51
CA CYS A 377 17.48 32.77 -3.18
C CYS A 377 16.86 34.09 -2.70
N ARG A 378 17.60 35.20 -2.81
CA ARG A 378 17.11 36.53 -2.41
C ARG A 378 15.90 36.96 -3.23
N GLU A 379 15.91 36.71 -4.53
CA GLU A 379 14.81 37.07 -5.40
C GLU A 379 13.56 36.21 -5.14
N LEU A 380 13.74 34.91 -4.94
CA LEU A 380 12.65 34.01 -4.58
C LEU A 380 12.07 34.34 -3.20
N HIS A 381 12.89 34.78 -2.25
CA HIS A 381 12.42 35.26 -0.95
C HIS A 381 11.57 36.54 -1.07
N ARG A 382 11.93 37.47 -1.98
CA ARG A 382 11.10 38.65 -2.27
C ARG A 382 9.74 38.27 -2.85
N VAL A 383 9.74 37.31 -3.76
CA VAL A 383 8.49 36.74 -4.32
C VAL A 383 7.66 36.16 -3.19
N ALA A 384 8.24 35.30 -2.34
CA ALA A 384 7.57 34.70 -1.19
C ALA A 384 6.87 35.75 -0.31
N SER A 385 7.58 36.82 0.06
CA SER A 385 7.01 37.90 0.90
C SER A 385 5.83 38.64 0.24
N GLY A 386 5.71 38.63 -1.08
CA GLY A 386 4.63 39.29 -1.82
C GLY A 386 3.41 38.40 -2.13
N ILE A 387 3.58 37.07 -2.16
CA ILE A 387 2.54 36.14 -2.65
C ILE A 387 2.02 35.17 -1.59
N MET A 388 2.72 35.00 -0.48
CA MET A 388 2.39 34.00 0.53
C MET A 388 1.09 34.29 1.26
N LEU A 389 0.33 33.21 1.51
CA LEU A 389 -0.90 33.25 2.28
C LEU A 389 -0.77 32.35 3.51
N ALA A 390 -1.24 32.84 4.66
CA ALA A 390 -1.22 32.07 5.89
C ALA A 390 -2.20 30.88 5.80
N GLY A 391 -1.73 29.68 6.13
CA GLY A 391 -2.52 28.45 6.06
C GLY A 391 -2.85 27.97 4.63
N ASP A 392 -2.13 28.46 3.61
CA ASP A 392 -2.21 27.95 2.23
C ASP A 392 -1.91 26.43 2.22
N GLY A 393 -2.72 25.64 1.51
CA GLY A 393 -2.67 24.17 1.57
C GLY A 393 -3.31 23.53 2.82
N TYR A 394 -3.76 24.31 3.81
CA TYR A 394 -4.34 23.80 5.07
C TYR A 394 -5.69 24.43 5.43
N ARG A 395 -6.52 24.75 4.42
CA ARG A 395 -7.86 25.36 4.59
C ARG A 395 -7.82 26.63 5.49
N GLY A 396 -6.73 27.40 5.42
CA GLY A 396 -6.55 28.62 6.21
C GLY A 396 -6.08 28.41 7.65
N LYS A 397 -5.82 27.17 8.09
CA LYS A 397 -5.24 26.90 9.41
C LYS A 397 -3.79 27.41 9.44
N THR A 398 -3.56 28.50 10.17
CA THR A 398 -2.25 29.19 10.22
C THR A 398 -1.19 28.44 11.00
N SER A 399 -1.58 27.48 11.84
CA SER A 399 -0.69 26.66 12.67
C SER A 399 -1.12 25.18 12.58
N PRO A 400 -0.91 24.53 11.42
CA PRO A 400 -1.50 23.22 11.14
C PRO A 400 -0.91 22.09 11.98
N HIS A 401 0.40 22.14 12.25
CA HIS A 401 1.18 21.09 12.89
C HIS A 401 1.55 21.37 14.35
N THR A 402 1.85 22.63 14.66
CA THR A 402 2.20 23.07 16.02
C THR A 402 1.64 24.48 16.24
N PRO A 403 1.08 24.78 17.44
CA PRO A 403 0.55 26.12 17.74
C PRO A 403 1.65 27.20 17.80
N ASN A 404 2.92 26.80 17.90
CA ASN A 404 4.05 27.69 18.16
C ASN A 404 4.66 28.30 16.89
N GLU A 405 4.17 27.93 15.71
CA GLU A 405 4.69 28.37 14.42
C GLU A 405 3.55 28.82 13.51
N ARG A 406 3.82 29.85 12.70
CA ARG A 406 2.94 30.29 11.62
C ARG A 406 3.40 29.68 10.31
N PHE A 407 2.47 29.05 9.60
CA PHE A 407 2.65 28.43 8.30
C PHE A 407 2.11 29.34 7.19
N GLU A 408 2.93 29.59 6.19
CA GLU A 408 2.57 30.38 5.01
C GLU A 408 3.03 29.67 3.74
N GLY A 409 2.27 29.83 2.66
CA GLY A 409 2.49 29.08 1.44
C GLY A 409 2.01 29.78 0.18
N ALA A 410 2.53 29.35 -0.97
CA ALA A 410 2.07 29.74 -2.30
C ALA A 410 2.43 28.71 -3.38
N THR A 411 1.56 28.58 -4.39
CA THR A 411 1.78 27.74 -5.57
C THR A 411 2.41 28.52 -6.73
N VAL A 412 2.93 27.79 -7.72
CA VAL A 412 3.60 28.39 -8.90
C VAL A 412 2.61 29.20 -9.73
N LEU A 413 1.41 28.67 -9.96
CA LEU A 413 0.36 29.37 -10.69
C LEU A 413 -0.01 30.69 -10.03
N LYS A 414 -0.12 30.71 -8.69
CA LYS A 414 -0.40 31.92 -7.92
C LYS A 414 0.71 32.96 -8.08
N ALA A 415 1.98 32.53 -8.05
CA ALA A 415 3.11 33.41 -8.30
C ALA A 415 3.03 34.05 -9.69
N LEU A 416 2.76 33.25 -10.73
CA LEU A 416 2.64 33.74 -12.10
C LEU A 416 1.46 34.71 -12.26
N LYS A 417 0.27 34.38 -11.73
CA LYS A 417 -0.89 35.29 -11.72
C LYS A 417 -0.57 36.64 -11.08
N TYR A 418 0.09 36.63 -9.92
CA TYR A 418 0.49 37.87 -9.24
C TYR A 418 1.58 38.63 -10.01
N GLY A 419 2.41 37.92 -10.78
CA GLY A 419 3.34 38.48 -11.75
C GLY A 419 2.62 39.25 -12.86
N TYR A 420 1.56 38.67 -13.44
CA TYR A 420 0.72 39.32 -14.45
C TYR A 420 -0.05 40.53 -13.92
N GLU A 421 -0.55 40.43 -12.68
CA GLU A 421 -1.23 41.55 -12.01
C GLU A 421 -0.26 42.69 -11.60
N GLY A 422 1.06 42.50 -11.77
CA GLY A 422 2.08 43.48 -11.42
C GLY A 422 2.33 43.61 -9.91
N ARG A 423 1.86 42.66 -9.09
CA ARG A 423 2.10 42.65 -7.64
C ARG A 423 3.53 42.22 -7.29
N VAL A 424 4.10 41.35 -8.11
CA VAL A 424 5.52 40.96 -8.07
C VAL A 424 6.10 41.05 -9.48
N PRO A 425 7.42 41.26 -9.65
CA PRO A 425 8.00 41.27 -10.99
C PRO A 425 7.81 39.91 -11.68
N LEU A 426 7.29 39.93 -12.90
CA LEU A 426 7.00 38.71 -13.66
C LEU A 426 8.23 37.81 -13.86
N LYS A 427 9.42 38.40 -14.05
CA LYS A 427 10.70 37.67 -14.13
C LYS A 427 10.98 36.87 -12.85
N SER A 428 10.64 37.45 -11.70
CA SER A 428 10.83 36.82 -10.38
C SER A 428 9.79 35.73 -10.14
N ALA A 429 8.55 35.93 -10.59
CA ALA A 429 7.54 34.87 -10.59
C ALA A 429 7.94 33.69 -11.49
N ARG A 430 8.48 33.96 -12.68
CA ARG A 430 9.02 32.95 -13.61
C ARG A 430 10.20 32.19 -13.00
N LEU A 431 11.06 32.85 -12.21
CA LEU A 431 12.15 32.18 -11.52
C LEU A 431 11.64 31.01 -10.65
N PHE A 432 10.50 31.14 -9.97
CA PHE A 432 9.93 30.05 -9.17
C PHE A 432 9.54 28.83 -10.03
N TYR A 433 9.02 29.08 -11.23
CA TYR A 433 8.74 28.03 -12.21
C TYR A 433 10.03 27.35 -12.71
N ASP A 434 11.04 28.15 -13.10
CA ASP A 434 12.27 27.64 -13.70
C ASP A 434 13.10 26.80 -12.71
N ILE A 435 13.16 27.19 -11.43
CA ILE A 435 13.91 26.44 -10.42
C ILE A 435 13.23 25.13 -10.05
N SER A 436 11.89 25.06 -10.13
CA SER A 436 11.16 23.81 -9.88
C SER A 436 11.39 22.82 -11.02
N GLU A 437 11.43 23.28 -12.29
CA GLU A 437 11.88 22.45 -13.42
C GLU A 437 13.33 21.99 -13.27
N LYS A 438 14.23 22.89 -12.88
CA LYS A 438 15.64 22.56 -12.66
C LYS A 438 15.78 21.44 -11.63
N ALA A 439 15.06 21.54 -10.51
CA ALA A 439 15.02 20.50 -9.48
C ALA A 439 14.49 19.17 -10.02
N ARG A 440 13.36 19.17 -10.75
CA ARG A 440 12.79 17.96 -11.38
C ARG A 440 13.78 17.24 -12.28
N ARG A 441 14.49 17.98 -13.14
CA ARG A 441 15.52 17.42 -14.05
C ARG A 441 16.69 16.81 -13.28
N ILE A 442 17.12 17.44 -12.19
CA ILE A 442 18.17 16.91 -11.32
C ILE A 442 17.73 15.59 -10.69
N VAL A 443 16.51 15.52 -10.15
CA VAL A 443 15.96 14.29 -9.53
C VAL A 443 15.87 13.17 -10.56
N GLN A 444 15.27 13.45 -11.73
CA GLN A 444 15.13 12.48 -12.81
C GLN A 444 16.48 11.92 -13.28
N SER A 445 17.50 12.79 -13.42
CA SER A 445 18.85 12.37 -13.83
C SER A 445 19.58 11.58 -12.74
N TYR A 446 19.58 12.05 -11.49
CA TYR A 446 20.33 11.44 -10.41
C TYR A 446 19.84 10.02 -10.07
N PHE A 447 18.51 9.83 -10.06
CA PHE A 447 17.89 8.52 -9.82
C PHE A 447 17.77 7.66 -11.08
N GLN A 448 18.31 8.12 -12.22
CA GLN A 448 18.34 7.37 -13.49
C GLN A 448 16.95 6.86 -13.91
N LEU A 449 15.94 7.72 -13.82
CA LEU A 449 14.56 7.33 -14.13
C LEU A 449 14.38 7.17 -15.64
N ASN A 450 13.90 5.99 -16.06
CA ASN A 450 13.61 5.68 -17.47
C ASN A 450 12.32 6.36 -17.98
N SER A 451 11.51 6.88 -17.07
CA SER A 451 10.24 7.55 -17.36
C SER A 451 10.31 9.05 -17.01
N THR A 452 9.42 9.82 -17.62
CA THR A 452 9.26 11.24 -17.31
C THR A 452 8.73 11.39 -15.89
N LEU A 453 9.43 12.19 -15.08
CA LEU A 453 8.99 12.53 -13.74
C LEU A 453 8.07 13.75 -13.79
N TYR A 454 6.83 13.63 -13.30
CA TYR A 454 5.84 14.72 -13.29
C TYR A 454 5.67 15.33 -11.90
N PHE A 455 5.22 16.58 -11.80
CA PHE A 455 4.85 17.17 -10.51
C PHE A 455 3.50 16.64 -10.05
N SER A 456 3.46 16.13 -8.82
CA SER A 456 2.23 15.87 -8.08
C SER A 456 1.76 17.13 -7.34
N TYR A 457 2.69 17.92 -6.78
CA TYR A 457 2.40 19.17 -6.10
C TYR A 457 3.66 20.02 -5.94
N THR A 458 3.55 21.34 -6.08
CA THR A 458 4.64 22.29 -5.93
C THR A 458 4.27 23.40 -4.95
N HIS A 459 5.01 23.50 -3.84
CA HIS A 459 4.66 24.42 -2.77
C HIS A 459 5.87 25.21 -2.27
N LEU A 460 5.84 26.53 -2.45
CA LEU A 460 6.74 27.45 -1.75
C LEU A 460 6.21 27.64 -0.34
N VAL A 461 6.96 27.21 0.67
CA VAL A 461 6.51 27.17 2.06
C VAL A 461 7.48 27.91 2.98
N CYS A 462 6.93 28.72 3.88
CA CYS A 462 7.68 29.37 4.95
C CYS A 462 7.04 29.07 6.32
N ARG A 463 7.89 28.84 7.32
CA ARG A 463 7.48 28.62 8.70
C ARG A 463 8.17 29.63 9.61
N THR A 464 7.38 30.36 10.37
CA THR A 464 7.86 31.46 11.22
C THR A 464 7.63 31.13 12.69
N ALA A 465 8.68 31.23 13.51
CA ALA A 465 8.57 31.04 14.95
C ALA A 465 7.75 32.18 15.59
N LEU A 466 6.76 31.84 16.42
CA LEU A 466 5.97 32.83 17.15
C LEU A 466 6.68 33.26 18.44
N SER A 467 6.81 34.57 18.65
CA SER A 467 7.45 35.15 19.84
C SER A 467 6.76 34.73 21.14
N GLY A 468 7.55 34.37 22.17
CA GLY A 468 7.04 34.03 23.50
C GLY A 468 6.55 32.58 23.67
N GLN A 469 6.59 31.76 22.60
CA GLN A 469 6.12 30.36 22.62
C GLN A 469 7.25 29.34 22.40
N GLN A 470 8.51 29.75 22.55
CA GLN A 470 9.69 28.97 22.10
C GLN A 470 10.53 28.38 23.23
N GLU A 471 10.23 28.69 24.49
CA GLU A 471 11.02 28.19 25.62
C GLU A 471 10.81 26.68 25.84
N ARG A 472 11.92 25.91 25.89
CA ARG A 472 11.95 24.46 26.20
C ARG A 472 11.08 23.57 25.29
N ARG A 473 10.93 23.94 24.02
CA ARG A 473 10.20 23.11 23.04
C ARG A 473 10.94 21.81 22.72
N ASN A 474 10.18 20.71 22.73
CA ASN A 474 10.63 19.37 22.30
C ASN A 474 9.74 18.79 21.18
N ASP A 475 8.78 19.57 20.68
CA ASP A 475 7.92 19.18 19.57
C ASP A 475 8.64 19.32 18.22
N LEU A 476 8.07 18.68 17.20
CA LEU A 476 8.53 18.82 15.83
C LEU A 476 7.72 19.92 15.14
N SER A 477 8.39 20.72 14.30
CA SER A 477 7.72 21.64 13.40
C SER A 477 6.83 20.84 12.45
N HIS A 478 7.38 19.79 11.84
CA HIS A 478 6.62 18.83 11.02
C HIS A 478 6.80 17.43 11.63
N PRO A 479 5.71 16.75 12.02
CA PRO A 479 5.76 15.38 12.52
C PRO A 479 6.50 14.44 11.56
N ILE A 480 7.06 13.36 12.10
CA ILE A 480 7.64 12.29 11.29
C ILE A 480 6.54 11.64 10.45
N HIS A 481 6.77 11.51 9.15
CA HIS A 481 5.84 10.91 8.20
C HIS A 481 6.61 10.35 7.00
N ALA A 482 5.90 9.58 6.18
CA ALA A 482 6.29 9.26 4.82
C ALA A 482 5.33 9.97 3.85
N ASP A 483 5.82 10.34 2.67
CA ASP A 483 5.08 11.21 1.75
C ASP A 483 3.97 10.48 0.98
N ASN A 484 4.11 9.17 0.77
CA ASN A 484 3.19 8.35 -0.03
C ASN A 484 2.43 7.27 0.75
N CYS A 485 2.58 7.20 2.07
CA CYS A 485 1.93 6.17 2.87
C CYS A 485 1.62 6.63 4.29
N LEU A 486 0.70 5.91 4.94
CA LEU A 486 0.43 6.03 6.36
C LEU A 486 1.48 5.23 7.13
N LEU A 487 2.41 5.96 7.75
CA LEU A 487 3.45 5.38 8.59
C LEU A 487 2.84 4.84 9.89
N ASP A 488 3.07 3.57 10.18
CA ASP A 488 2.74 2.90 11.43
C ASP A 488 4.04 2.52 12.17
N PRO A 489 4.50 3.36 13.12
CA PRO A 489 5.76 3.14 13.82
C PRO A 489 5.73 1.94 14.78
N GLU A 490 4.55 1.47 15.19
CA GLU A 490 4.41 0.36 16.12
C GLU A 490 4.55 -0.98 15.37
N ALA A 491 4.01 -1.05 14.15
CA ALA A 491 4.14 -2.19 13.26
C ALA A 491 5.42 -2.18 12.39
N ASN A 492 6.16 -1.06 12.34
CA ASN A 492 7.24 -0.80 11.37
C ASN A 492 6.76 -0.93 9.91
N GLU A 493 5.60 -0.36 9.61
CA GLU A 493 4.96 -0.50 8.29
C GLU A 493 4.50 0.84 7.73
N CYS A 494 4.22 0.83 6.43
CA CYS A 494 3.94 2.01 5.64
C CYS A 494 2.85 1.65 4.62
N TRP A 495 1.63 2.11 4.89
CA TRP A 495 0.44 1.69 4.15
C TRP A 495 0.09 2.67 3.04
N LYS A 496 0.15 2.21 1.80
CA LYS A 496 -0.25 3.01 0.64
C LYS A 496 -1.77 3.00 0.48
N GLU A 497 -2.47 3.77 1.30
CA GLU A 497 -3.92 3.94 1.20
C GLU A 497 -4.37 5.37 1.53
N PRO A 498 -5.56 5.81 1.08
CA PRO A 498 -6.12 7.09 1.49
C PRO A 498 -6.20 7.19 3.03
N PRO A 499 -5.89 8.35 3.62
CA PRO A 499 -5.67 9.66 3.00
C PRO A 499 -4.24 9.93 2.50
N ALA A 500 -3.34 8.95 2.46
CA ALA A 500 -2.00 9.15 1.94
C ALA A 500 -1.99 9.38 0.42
N TYR A 501 -1.01 10.14 -0.07
CA TYR A 501 -0.80 10.39 -1.50
C TYR A 501 0.02 9.26 -2.12
N THR A 502 -0.60 8.09 -2.28
CA THR A 502 0.04 6.81 -2.67
C THR A 502 0.79 6.85 -4.01
N PHE A 503 0.44 7.81 -4.86
CA PHE A 503 1.01 8.03 -6.18
C PHE A 503 2.30 8.88 -6.17
N ARG A 504 2.78 9.34 -5.01
CA ARG A 504 4.06 10.07 -4.92
C ARG A 504 5.22 9.08 -4.92
N ASP A 505 6.16 9.28 -5.83
CA ASP A 505 7.33 8.41 -5.99
C ASP A 505 8.60 9.06 -5.45
N TYR A 506 8.78 10.36 -5.69
CA TYR A 506 9.95 11.13 -5.27
C TYR A 506 9.56 12.49 -4.68
N SER A 507 10.37 12.94 -3.73
CA SER A 507 10.24 14.24 -3.08
C SER A 507 11.55 15.02 -3.19
N ALA A 508 11.46 16.35 -3.19
CA ALA A 508 12.61 17.23 -3.04
C ALA A 508 12.24 18.48 -2.23
N LEU A 509 13.18 18.94 -1.39
CA LEU A 509 13.11 20.23 -0.72
C LEU A 509 14.32 21.07 -1.11
N LEU A 510 14.08 22.20 -1.76
CA LEU A 510 15.08 23.20 -2.10
C LEU A 510 15.02 24.36 -1.10
N TYR A 511 16.06 24.53 -0.31
CA TYR A 511 16.14 25.54 0.74
C TYR A 511 16.59 26.90 0.22
N MET A 512 15.99 27.95 0.78
CA MET A 512 16.19 29.31 0.32
C MET A 512 17.04 30.16 1.25
N ASN A 513 17.11 29.80 2.53
CA ASN A 513 17.70 30.65 3.54
C ASN A 513 18.30 29.85 4.71
N ALA A 514 19.03 30.53 5.58
CA ALA A 514 19.75 29.94 6.73
C ALA A 514 19.71 30.83 7.99
N ASP A 515 19.05 31.98 7.92
CA ASP A 515 18.93 33.01 8.95
C ASP A 515 17.80 32.68 9.96
N PHE A 516 17.82 31.46 10.49
CA PHE A 516 16.90 30.98 11.52
C PHE A 516 17.60 29.98 12.46
N GLU A 517 17.00 29.74 13.63
CA GLU A 517 17.49 28.78 14.63
C GLU A 517 16.55 27.56 14.69
N GLY A 518 17.13 26.35 14.82
CA GLY A 518 16.40 25.08 14.72
C GLY A 518 16.05 24.70 13.28
N GLY A 519 14.90 24.05 13.08
CA GLY A 519 14.35 23.78 11.75
C GLY A 519 15.13 22.75 10.90
N GLU A 520 15.99 21.94 11.52
CA GLU A 520 16.72 20.89 10.82
C GLU A 520 15.75 19.84 10.24
N PHE A 521 16.02 19.41 9.01
CA PHE A 521 15.33 18.27 8.41
C PHE A 521 15.98 16.99 8.93
N ILE A 522 15.19 16.00 9.30
CA ILE A 522 15.67 14.73 9.84
C ILE A 522 15.04 13.56 9.08
N PHE A 523 15.86 12.55 8.79
CA PHE A 523 15.38 11.22 8.43
C PHE A 523 15.35 10.33 9.67
N THR A 524 14.42 9.41 9.73
CA THR A 524 14.32 8.39 10.78
C THR A 524 14.22 6.99 10.19
N GLU A 525 14.35 5.99 11.04
CA GLU A 525 13.85 4.64 10.75
C GLU A 525 12.31 4.63 10.74
N MET A 526 11.71 3.49 10.37
CA MET A 526 10.24 3.30 10.39
C MET A 526 9.63 3.41 11.80
N ASP A 527 10.44 3.27 12.85
CA ASP A 527 10.03 3.44 14.25
C ASP A 527 9.70 4.90 14.63
N ALA A 528 9.90 5.85 13.70
CA ALA A 528 9.70 7.28 13.85
C ALA A 528 10.45 7.93 15.05
N LYS A 529 11.46 7.24 15.60
CA LYS A 529 12.21 7.65 16.81
C LYS A 529 13.70 7.72 16.54
N THR A 530 14.24 6.73 15.84
CA THR A 530 15.68 6.60 15.59
C THR A 530 16.07 7.50 14.43
N VAL A 531 16.72 8.62 14.73
CA VAL A 531 17.20 9.58 13.71
C VAL A 531 18.42 9.02 12.98
N THR A 532 18.32 8.86 11.66
CA THR A 532 19.38 8.28 10.81
C THR A 532 20.27 9.36 10.19
N ALA A 533 19.69 10.51 9.85
CA ALA A 533 20.43 11.66 9.31
C ALA A 533 19.76 12.98 9.68
N SER A 534 20.56 14.05 9.80
CA SER A 534 20.09 15.41 10.07
C SER A 534 20.74 16.41 9.13
N ILE A 535 19.93 17.20 8.44
CA ILE A 535 20.34 18.14 7.41
C ILE A 535 20.00 19.55 7.87
N LYS A 536 21.04 20.39 7.99
CA LYS A 536 20.88 21.82 8.21
C LYS A 536 20.55 22.52 6.89
N PRO A 537 19.40 23.23 6.79
CA PRO A 537 19.05 24.01 5.61
C PRO A 537 20.02 25.17 5.37
N LYS A 538 20.23 25.52 4.09
CA LYS A 538 20.90 26.74 3.66
C LYS A 538 20.48 27.11 2.24
N CYS A 539 20.70 28.35 1.81
CA CYS A 539 20.42 28.75 0.42
C CYS A 539 21.08 27.79 -0.58
N GLY A 540 20.33 27.40 -1.60
CA GLY A 540 20.82 26.58 -2.70
C GLY A 540 21.03 25.10 -2.37
N ARG A 541 20.78 24.68 -1.12
CA ARG A 541 20.82 23.28 -0.73
C ARG A 541 19.51 22.59 -1.08
N MET A 542 19.59 21.44 -1.73
CA MET A 542 18.45 20.59 -2.05
C MET A 542 18.66 19.20 -1.48
N ILE A 543 17.67 18.70 -0.75
CA ILE A 543 17.55 17.28 -0.42
C ILE A 543 16.52 16.65 -1.36
N SER A 544 16.81 15.48 -1.91
CA SER A 544 15.82 14.68 -2.64
C SER A 544 15.89 13.22 -2.25
N PHE A 545 14.73 12.56 -2.22
CA PHE A 545 14.58 11.20 -1.74
C PHE A 545 13.32 10.54 -2.35
N SER A 546 13.24 9.22 -2.36
CA SER A 546 12.01 8.50 -2.70
C SER A 546 10.96 8.64 -1.60
N SER A 547 9.68 8.79 -1.94
CA SER A 547 8.61 9.23 -1.04
C SER A 547 8.07 8.15 -0.09
N GLY A 548 8.60 6.92 -0.15
CA GLY A 548 8.10 5.73 0.54
C GLY A 548 8.52 5.58 2.00
N GLY A 549 8.15 4.43 2.57
CA GLY A 549 8.43 4.02 3.94
C GLY A 549 9.92 3.81 4.25
N GLU A 550 10.76 3.77 3.22
CA GLU A 550 12.23 3.75 3.32
C GLU A 550 12.83 5.12 3.71
N ASN A 551 12.05 6.20 3.58
CA ASN A 551 12.49 7.56 3.93
C ASN A 551 11.52 8.31 4.87
N PRO A 552 11.16 7.76 6.05
CA PRO A 552 10.43 8.51 7.06
C PRO A 552 11.22 9.74 7.48
N HIS A 553 10.56 10.89 7.58
CA HIS A 553 11.24 12.15 7.81
C HIS A 553 10.35 13.19 8.48
N GLY A 554 10.98 14.21 9.07
CA GLY A 554 10.30 15.36 9.64
C GLY A 554 11.21 16.55 9.83
N VAL A 555 10.71 17.57 10.53
CA VAL A 555 11.40 18.84 10.71
C VAL A 555 11.40 19.23 12.18
N LYS A 556 12.58 19.47 12.76
CA LYS A 556 12.71 19.96 14.13
C LYS A 556 12.07 21.34 14.29
N ALA A 557 11.67 21.70 15.51
CA ALA A 557 11.09 23.01 15.82
C ALA A 557 11.95 24.17 15.27
N VAL A 558 11.30 25.15 14.65
CA VAL A 558 11.93 26.45 14.34
C VAL A 558 11.77 27.32 15.58
N THR A 559 12.86 27.67 16.24
CA THR A 559 12.84 28.40 17.51
C THR A 559 12.96 29.91 17.34
N LYS A 560 13.49 30.36 16.20
CA LYS A 560 13.64 31.78 15.88
C LYS A 560 13.79 32.00 14.38
N GLY A 561 13.25 33.11 13.89
CA GLY A 561 13.33 33.48 12.47
C GLY A 561 12.28 32.79 11.63
N GLN A 562 12.50 32.77 10.31
CA GLN A 562 11.62 32.18 9.32
C GLN A 562 12.41 31.19 8.47
N ARG A 563 11.90 29.96 8.31
CA ARG A 563 12.49 28.92 7.47
C ARG A 563 11.67 28.79 6.19
N CYS A 564 12.29 29.02 5.03
CA CYS A 564 11.65 28.95 3.73
C CYS A 564 12.26 27.88 2.81
N ALA A 565 11.41 27.14 2.10
CA ALA A 565 11.81 26.12 1.14
C ALA A 565 10.78 26.00 0.01
N VAL A 566 11.22 25.49 -1.14
CA VAL A 566 10.35 24.96 -2.17
C VAL A 566 10.25 23.46 -1.96
N ALA A 567 9.06 22.98 -1.57
CA ALA A 567 8.73 21.58 -1.46
C ALA A 567 8.13 21.08 -2.78
N LEU A 568 8.68 19.99 -3.30
CA LEU A 568 8.35 19.40 -4.58
C LEU A 568 8.00 17.93 -4.34
N TRP A 569 6.84 17.52 -4.81
CA TRP A 569 6.45 16.11 -4.85
C TRP A 569 6.24 15.69 -6.29
N PHE A 570 6.73 14.50 -6.62
CA PHE A 570 6.74 13.98 -7.97
C PHE A 570 6.03 12.63 -8.06
N THR A 571 5.53 12.33 -9.26
CA THR A 571 4.90 11.07 -9.62
C THR A 571 5.39 10.60 -10.98
N LEU A 572 5.49 9.29 -11.16
CA LEU A 572 5.75 8.62 -12.44
C LEU A 572 4.46 8.40 -13.23
N ASP A 573 3.30 8.52 -12.57
CA ASP A 573 1.99 8.35 -13.19
C ASP A 573 1.43 9.69 -13.70
N PRO A 574 1.25 9.85 -15.03
CA PRO A 574 0.72 11.09 -15.61
C PRO A 574 -0.72 11.42 -15.20
N LEU A 575 -1.47 10.48 -14.62
CA LEU A 575 -2.84 10.74 -14.13
C LEU A 575 -2.87 11.61 -12.88
N TYR A 576 -1.79 11.61 -12.09
CA TYR A 576 -1.70 12.36 -10.83
C TYR A 576 -0.90 13.66 -10.95
N ARG A 577 -0.85 14.23 -12.16
CA ARG A 577 -0.21 15.52 -12.44
C ARG A 577 -0.92 16.66 -11.71
N GLU A 578 -0.12 17.58 -11.17
CA GLU A 578 -0.58 18.81 -10.55
C GLU A 578 -1.35 19.67 -11.57
N LEU A 579 -2.67 19.80 -11.41
CA LEU A 579 -3.50 20.57 -12.35
C LEU A 579 -3.08 22.04 -12.42
N GLU A 580 -2.71 22.65 -11.27
CA GLU A 580 -2.20 24.02 -11.25
C GLU A 580 -0.87 24.16 -12.01
N ARG A 581 -0.06 23.09 -12.09
CA ARG A 581 1.18 23.09 -12.86
C ARG A 581 0.89 23.12 -14.35
N ILE A 582 -0.08 22.34 -14.83
CA ILE A 582 -0.51 22.35 -16.23
C ILE A 582 -0.97 23.75 -16.64
N GLN A 583 -1.76 24.42 -15.79
CA GLN A 583 -2.17 25.81 -16.02
C GLN A 583 -0.97 26.79 -16.00
N ALA A 584 0.01 26.56 -15.12
CA ALA A 584 1.23 27.36 -15.11
C ALA A 584 2.06 27.15 -16.39
N ASP A 585 2.11 25.93 -16.94
CA ASP A 585 2.79 25.62 -18.20
C ASP A 585 2.16 26.38 -19.37
N GLU A 586 0.82 26.45 -19.44
CA GLU A 586 0.10 27.26 -20.45
C GLU A 586 0.48 28.74 -20.36
N VAL A 587 0.53 29.28 -19.13
CA VAL A 587 0.90 30.66 -18.87
C VAL A 587 2.35 30.93 -19.31
N ILE A 588 3.29 30.02 -19.03
CA ILE A 588 4.68 30.13 -19.48
C ILE A 588 4.77 30.04 -21.01
N ALA A 589 4.03 29.13 -21.64
CA ALA A 589 4.01 29.01 -23.10
C ALA A 589 3.53 30.29 -23.79
N MET A 590 2.51 30.95 -23.23
CA MET A 590 2.07 32.27 -23.71
C MET A 590 3.15 33.34 -23.56
N LEU A 591 3.86 33.39 -22.42
CA LEU A 591 4.96 34.33 -22.20
C LEU A 591 6.11 34.14 -23.20
N ASP A 592 6.40 32.89 -23.55
CA ASP A 592 7.44 32.54 -24.51
C ASP A 592 7.03 32.88 -25.94
N GLN A 593 5.76 32.68 -26.29
CA GLN A 593 5.20 33.11 -27.58
C GLN A 593 5.17 34.63 -27.74
N GLU A 594 4.91 35.40 -26.68
CA GLU A 594 4.98 36.87 -26.73
C GLU A 594 6.43 37.38 -26.92
N HIS A 595 7.45 36.59 -26.53
CA HIS A 595 8.86 36.93 -26.72
C HIS A 595 9.43 36.47 -28.08
N LEU A 596 8.83 35.46 -28.71
CA LEU A 596 9.20 34.98 -30.04
C LEU A 596 8.27 35.60 -31.09
N GLY A 597 8.74 36.66 -31.77
CA GLY A 597 8.05 37.22 -32.94
C GLY A 597 7.73 36.15 -34.01
N PRO A 598 6.86 36.46 -34.98
CA PRO A 598 6.16 35.49 -35.86
C PRO A 598 7.03 34.84 -36.95
N SER A 599 8.23 34.38 -36.61
CA SER A 599 9.15 33.73 -37.54
C SER A 599 9.91 32.65 -36.80
N GLU A 600 9.27 31.48 -36.65
CA GLU A 600 9.85 30.12 -36.58
C GLU A 600 8.91 29.19 -35.79
N MET A 601 7.77 28.85 -36.39
CA MET A 601 6.97 27.71 -35.94
C MET A 601 7.17 26.56 -36.93
N ASN A 602 7.99 25.59 -36.55
CA ASN A 602 7.98 24.24 -37.12
C ASN A 602 7.74 23.27 -35.95
N ILE A 603 6.47 23.06 -35.61
CA ILE A 603 6.04 22.04 -34.64
C ILE A 603 5.57 20.81 -35.42
N ASN A 604 6.18 19.66 -35.12
CA ASN A 604 5.83 18.37 -35.70
C ASN A 604 4.52 17.85 -35.08
N PRO A 605 3.46 17.54 -35.86
CA PRO A 605 2.12 17.24 -35.34
C PRO A 605 1.93 15.85 -34.69
N LYS A 606 3.00 15.21 -34.18
CA LYS A 606 2.95 13.81 -33.70
C LYS A 606 3.02 13.61 -32.19
N ASP A 607 3.10 14.69 -31.40
CA ASP A 607 3.18 14.61 -29.94
C ASP A 607 1.84 14.82 -29.21
N GLU A 608 0.71 14.70 -29.93
CA GLU A 608 -0.61 14.54 -29.30
C GLU A 608 -1.07 13.10 -29.48
N LEU A 609 -0.85 12.25 -28.47
CA LEU A 609 -1.69 11.11 -28.09
C LEU A 609 -1.28 10.56 -26.70
#